data_AF-A0A820PX12-F1
#
_entry.id   AF-A0A820PX12-F1
#
_cell.length_a   1.000
_cell.length_b   1.000
_cell.length_c   1.000
_cell.angle_alpha   90.00
_cell.angle_beta   90.00
_cell.angle_gamma   90.00
#
_symmetry.space_group_name_H-M   'P 1'
#
loop_
_entity.id
_entity.type
_entity.pdbx_description
1 polymer ?
#
loop_
_entity_poly.entity_id
_entity_poly.type
_entity_poly.pdbx_seq_one_letter_code
_entity_poly.pdbx_strand_id
1 'polypeptide(L)'
;MFQALTDSMTQMLAAHLKQEAQIAMLSLGKNKFKVPEPEPFDLDGGVSLDEFFISFEDYCADLYGDNKKDAWSPVLKKFLEGEVKDAYIGLKG
;
A
#
# COMPACT_ATOMS: atom_id res chain seq x y z
N MET A 1 -29.36 -42.85 -21.24
CA MET A 1 -28.66 -42.84 -19.94
C MET A 1 -27.28 -42.18 -20.00
N PHE A 2 -26.57 -42.20 -21.14
CA PHE A 2 -25.25 -41.53 -21.26
C PHE A 2 -25.30 -39.99 -21.30
N GLN A 3 -26.36 -39.37 -21.85
CA GLN A 3 -26.49 -37.90 -21.92
C GLN A 3 -26.50 -37.23 -20.53
N ALA A 4 -27.23 -37.80 -19.57
CA ALA A 4 -27.38 -37.23 -18.23
C ALA A 4 -26.07 -37.20 -17.43
N LEU A 5 -25.17 -38.14 -17.69
CA LEU A 5 -23.84 -38.18 -17.08
C LEU A 5 -22.93 -37.07 -17.65
N THR A 6 -22.99 -36.84 -18.97
CA THR A 6 -22.23 -35.78 -19.63
C THR A 6 -22.72 -34.38 -19.24
N ASP A 7 -24.02 -34.19 -19.07
CA ASP A 7 -24.59 -32.93 -18.57
C ASP A 7 -24.15 -32.65 -17.12
N SER A 8 -24.16 -33.67 -16.26
CA SER A 8 -23.71 -33.56 -14.87
C SER A 8 -22.22 -33.20 -14.75
N MET A 9 -21.37 -33.84 -15.56
CA MET A 9 -19.93 -33.52 -15.60
C MET A 9 -19.65 -32.11 -16.11
N THR A 10 -20.41 -31.66 -17.12
CA THR A 10 -20.29 -30.29 -17.67
C THR A 10 -20.71 -29.25 -16.65
N GLN A 11 -21.78 -29.52 -15.89
CA GLN A 11 -22.24 -28.63 -14.81
C GLN A 11 -21.24 -28.56 -13.65
N MET A 12 -20.63 -29.68 -13.27
CA MET A 12 -19.58 -29.70 -12.24
C MET A 12 -18.33 -28.93 -12.67
N LEU A 13 -17.89 -29.08 -13.91
CA LEU A 13 -16.74 -28.34 -14.44
C LEU A 13 -17.05 -26.83 -14.51
N ALA A 14 -18.26 -26.45 -14.94
CA ALA A 14 -18.68 -25.05 -14.97
C ALA A 14 -18.79 -24.43 -13.56
N ALA A 15 -19.20 -25.20 -12.56
CA ALA A 15 -19.22 -24.76 -11.16
C ALA A 15 -17.79 -24.56 -10.63
N HIS A 16 -16.87 -25.48 -10.95
CA HIS A 16 -15.47 -25.38 -10.54
C HIS A 16 -14.78 -24.15 -11.16
N LEU A 17 -14.94 -23.94 -12.47
CA LEU A 17 -14.38 -22.76 -13.15
C LEU A 17 -14.94 -21.43 -12.61
N LYS A 18 -16.23 -21.40 -12.24
CA LYS A 18 -16.82 -20.22 -11.58
C LYS A 18 -16.25 -19.98 -10.19
N GLN A 19 -16.00 -21.04 -9.42
CA GLN A 19 -15.37 -20.94 -8.11
C GLN A 19 -13.93 -20.45 -8.21
N GLU A 20 -13.15 -20.95 -9.18
CA GLU A 20 -11.80 -20.48 -9.45
C GLU A 20 -11.78 -19.00 -9.88
N ALA A 21 -12.71 -18.59 -10.75
CA ALA A 21 -12.85 -17.18 -11.13
C ALA A 21 -13.20 -16.28 -9.93
N GLN A 22 -13.99 -16.77 -8.98
CA GLN A 22 -14.37 -16.03 -7.78
C GLN A 22 -13.20 -15.91 -6.78
N ILE A 23 -12.39 -16.97 -6.63
CA ILE A 23 -11.14 -16.95 -5.86
C ILE A 23 -10.12 -15.99 -6.49
N ALA A 24 -10.01 -15.99 -7.83
CA ALA A 24 -9.18 -15.05 -8.55
C ALA A 24 -9.65 -13.60 -8.36
N MET A 25 -10.96 -13.33 -8.33
CA MET A 25 -11.50 -12.00 -8.03
C MET A 25 -11.25 -11.57 -6.58
N LEU A 26 -11.31 -12.48 -5.60
CA LEU A 26 -10.93 -12.20 -4.21
C LEU A 26 -9.42 -11.89 -4.08
N SER A 27 -8.58 -12.55 -4.88
CA SER A 27 -7.14 -12.29 -4.95
C SER A 27 -6.78 -11.05 -5.79
N LEU A 28 -7.63 -10.64 -6.73
CA LEU A 28 -7.52 -9.41 -7.53
C LEU A 28 -8.30 -8.24 -6.95
N GLY A 29 -8.99 -8.47 -5.83
CA GLY A 29 -9.35 -7.46 -4.86
C GLY A 29 -8.07 -6.88 -4.28
N LYS A 30 -7.40 -6.07 -5.10
CA LYS A 30 -6.52 -4.99 -4.66
C LYS A 30 -7.39 -4.09 -3.78
N ASN A 31 -7.68 -4.55 -2.56
CA ASN A 31 -7.60 -3.65 -1.44
C ASN A 31 -6.22 -3.05 -1.59
N LYS A 32 -6.18 -1.87 -2.20
CA LYS A 32 -5.14 -0.91 -1.89
C LYS A 32 -5.28 -0.76 -0.38
N PHE A 33 -4.58 -1.59 0.38
CA PHE A 33 -4.22 -1.26 1.74
C PHE A 33 -3.41 0.02 1.56
N LYS A 34 -4.15 1.13 1.51
CA LYS A 34 -3.56 2.44 1.35
C LYS A 34 -2.70 2.55 2.58
N VAL A 35 -1.39 2.67 2.37
CA VAL A 35 -0.46 2.75 3.49
C VAL A 35 -0.94 3.91 4.35
N PRO A 36 -1.14 3.71 5.66
CA PRO A 36 -1.62 4.77 6.52
C PRO A 36 -0.64 5.95 6.47
N GLU A 37 -1.20 7.15 6.62
CA GLU A 37 -0.39 8.37 6.65
C GLU A 37 0.55 8.32 7.86
N PRO A 38 1.86 8.58 7.70
CA PRO A 38 2.82 8.51 8.79
C PRO A 38 2.50 9.59 9.84
N GLU A 39 2.77 9.27 11.10
CA GLU A 39 2.66 10.25 12.17
C GLU A 39 3.72 11.35 12.01
N PRO A 40 3.42 12.61 12.39
CA PRO A 40 4.41 13.67 12.39
C PRO A 40 5.59 13.31 13.29
N PHE A 41 6.81 13.48 12.78
CA PHE A 41 8.03 13.30 13.53
C PHE A 41 8.38 14.54 14.32
N ASP A 42 8.57 14.33 15.62
CA ASP A 42 9.07 15.30 16.58
C ASP A 42 10.11 14.63 17.49
N LEU A 43 11.13 15.38 17.91
CA LEU A 43 12.21 14.86 18.76
C LEU A 43 11.70 14.47 20.16
N ASP A 44 10.65 15.14 20.64
CA ASP A 44 10.01 14.85 21.91
C ASP A 44 8.96 13.73 21.81
N GLY A 45 8.60 13.31 20.59
CA GLY A 45 7.46 12.44 20.28
C GLY A 45 7.63 10.95 20.58
N GLY A 46 8.80 10.51 21.06
CA GLY A 46 9.07 9.12 21.43
C GLY A 46 9.17 8.12 20.27
N VAL A 47 8.78 8.50 19.05
CA VAL A 47 9.01 7.73 17.81
C VAL A 47 10.45 7.95 17.35
N SER A 48 11.14 6.86 17.01
CA SER A 48 12.51 6.97 16.49
C SER A 48 12.53 7.49 15.06
N LEU A 49 13.61 8.19 14.69
CA LEU A 49 13.79 8.73 13.33
C LEU A 49 13.74 7.61 12.27
N ASP A 50 14.31 6.44 12.58
CA ASP A 50 14.33 5.28 11.68
C ASP A 50 12.91 4.73 11.43
N GLU A 51 12.09 4.58 12.48
CA GLU A 51 10.70 4.12 12.36
C GLU A 51 9.82 5.10 11.58
N PHE A 52 10.05 6.40 11.78
CA PHE A 52 9.41 7.43 10.98
C PHE A 52 9.78 7.30 9.50
N PHE A 53 11.07 7.15 9.17
CA PHE A 53 11.49 7.01 7.78
C PHE A 53 10.92 5.75 7.12
N ILE A 54 10.89 4.62 7.81
CA ILE A 54 10.27 3.39 7.27
C ILE A 54 8.81 3.64 6.90
N SER A 55 8.04 4.24 7.81
CA SER A 55 6.62 4.53 7.59
C SER A 55 6.40 5.56 6.48
N PHE A 56 7.26 6.57 6.41
CA PHE A 56 7.24 7.62 5.40
C PHE A 56 7.60 7.10 4.00
N GLU A 57 8.62 6.25 3.90
CA GLU A 57 9.04 5.61 2.66
C GLU A 57 7.92 4.72 2.11
N ASP A 58 7.29 3.89 2.94
CA ASP A 58 6.16 3.04 2.53
C ASP A 58 4.97 3.88 2.05
N TYR A 59 4.65 4.97 2.74
CA TYR A 59 3.57 5.88 2.34
C TYR A 59 3.88 6.58 1.02
N CYS A 60 5.11 7.04 0.83
CA CYS A 60 5.53 7.71 -0.39
C CYS A 60 5.66 6.75 -1.57
N ALA A 61 6.07 5.51 -1.33
CA ALA A 61 6.09 4.42 -2.29
C ALA A 61 4.67 4.09 -2.78
N ASP A 62 3.68 4.00 -1.88
CA ASP A 62 2.28 3.75 -2.25
C ASP A 62 1.67 4.92 -3.05
N LEU A 63 1.96 6.17 -2.67
CA LEU A 63 1.41 7.37 -3.31
C LEU A 63 2.04 7.70 -4.67
N TYR A 64 3.37 7.66 -4.75
CA TYR A 64 4.12 8.17 -5.90
C TYR A 64 4.82 7.07 -6.71
N GLY A 65 4.94 5.87 -6.15
CA GLY A 65 5.76 4.77 -6.66
C GLY A 65 7.22 4.89 -6.24
N ASP A 66 7.91 3.76 -6.13
CA ASP A 66 9.31 3.64 -5.68
C ASP A 66 10.31 4.46 -6.51
N ASN A 67 9.94 4.80 -7.74
CA ASN A 67 10.82 5.47 -8.70
C ASN A 67 10.75 7.00 -8.67
N LYS A 68 10.03 7.61 -7.71
CA LYS A 68 9.81 9.07 -7.66
C LYS A 68 10.27 9.72 -6.36
N LYS A 69 11.51 9.44 -5.93
CA LYS A 69 12.11 10.01 -4.70
C LYS A 69 12.15 11.54 -4.67
N ASP A 70 12.28 12.20 -5.83
CA ASP A 70 12.26 13.67 -5.91
C ASP A 70 10.92 14.27 -5.46
N ALA A 71 9.82 13.52 -5.61
CA ALA A 71 8.50 13.92 -5.15
C ALA A 71 8.32 13.78 -3.63
N TRP A 72 9.23 13.07 -2.93
CA TRP A 72 9.11 12.79 -1.50
C TRP A 72 9.60 13.98 -0.66
N SER A 73 10.61 14.72 -1.11
CA SER A 73 11.17 15.88 -0.40
C SER A 73 10.14 16.97 -0.02
N PRO A 74 9.21 17.40 -0.89
CA PRO A 74 8.17 18.36 -0.48
C PRO A 74 7.12 17.76 0.47
N VAL A 75 6.95 16.43 0.48
CA VAL A 75 6.01 15.71 1.34
C VAL A 75 6.60 15.53 2.73
N LEU A 76 7.89 15.22 2.82
CA LEU A 76 8.63 15.09 4.07
C LEU A 76 8.46 16.32 4.98
N LYS A 77 8.54 17.53 4.41
CA LYS A 77 8.34 18.79 5.16
C LYS A 77 6.99 18.88 5.89
N LYS A 78 5.96 18.18 5.41
CA LYS A 78 4.63 18.18 6.03
C LYS A 78 4.59 17.37 7.32
N PHE A 79 5.43 16.35 7.41
CA PHE A 79 5.49 15.41 8.53
C PHE A 79 6.63 15.71 9.50
N LEU A 80 7.44 16.73 9.25
CA LEU A 80 8.42 17.21 10.22
C LEU A 80 7.81 18.34 11.04
N GLU A 81 8.00 18.27 12.35
CA GLU A 81 7.61 19.30 13.31
C GLU A 81 8.81 19.82 14.11
N GLY A 82 8.57 20.91 14.85
CA GLY A 82 9.54 21.53 15.75
C GLY A 82 10.89 21.87 15.09
N GLU A 83 11.95 21.65 15.87
CA GLU A 83 13.34 21.95 15.49
C GLU A 83 13.81 21.14 14.27
N VAL A 84 13.24 19.95 14.04
CA VAL A 84 13.60 19.08 12.90
C VAL A 84 13.13 19.69 11.59
N LYS A 85 11.92 20.27 11.60
CA LYS A 85 11.39 20.99 10.45
C LYS A 85 12.25 22.20 10.12
N ASP A 86 12.65 22.95 11.14
CA ASP A 86 13.49 24.14 10.99
C ASP A 86 14.88 23.78 10.47
N ALA A 87 15.49 22.72 11.00
CA ALA A 87 16.76 22.17 10.50
C ALA A 87 16.65 21.70 9.04
N TYR A 88 15.55 21.04 8.67
CA TYR A 88 15.30 20.62 7.30
C TYR A 88 15.18 21.80 6.33
N ILE A 89 14.47 22.87 6.73
CA ILE A 89 14.37 24.11 5.94
C ILE A 89 15.76 24.75 5.81
N GLY A 90 16.51 24.89 6.91
CA GLY A 90 17.84 25.50 6.90
C GLY A 90 18.87 24.74 6.04
N LEU A 91 18.76 23.42 5.92
CA LEU A 91 19.60 22.60 5.04
C LEU A 91 19.23 22.73 3.55
N LYS A 92 17.96 23.03 3.24
CA LYS A 92 17.46 23.11 1.85
C LYS A 92 17.59 24.50 1.23
N GLY A 93 17.86 25.55 2.01
CA GLY A 93 18.10 26.92 1.55
C GLY A 93 16.83 27.74 1.45
#